data_AF-A0A6A6HPR4-F1
#
_entry.id   AF-A0A6A6HPR4-F1
#
_cell.length_a   1.000
_cell.length_b   1.000
_cell.length_c   1.000
_cell.angle_alpha   90.00
_cell.angle_beta   90.00
_cell.angle_gamma   90.00
#
_symmetry.space_group_name_H-M   'P 1'
#
loop_
_entity.id
_entity.type
_entity.pdbx_description
1 polymer ?
#
loop_
_entity_poly.entity_id
_entity_poly.type
_entity_poly.pdbx_seq_one_letter_code
_entity_poly.pdbx_strand_id
1 'polypeptide(L)'
;MFMSGGRTIPFVRVPGHDHAAIGYALDAGASLVIPQVETVEECRRVLSYAKFGTNHNGTRSYPPFRLIPGLTDGLYDPSRPIHENLNDQAAIMIQIETLQGIENLDAILTACPEVDAVWLGTLDCRVSMNLAGNSGMGGPEPEWLGAVEKFGEILKKHNKPRGGFGLGPPEMMKQSGTGCAFVTVAADVLQLLGLGEALCQAREVFPPLKMGEALPDIQGTKRVEEGKVANGEQKIVVNGAGPE
;
A
#
# COMPACT_ATOMS: atom_id res chain seq x y z
N MET A 1 23.58 -3.13 -4.91
CA MET A 1 22.45 -4.05 -5.18
C MET A 1 21.16 -3.24 -5.03
N PHE A 2 20.47 -2.95 -6.12
CA PHE A 2 19.30 -2.05 -6.15
C PHE A 2 18.00 -2.81 -5.81
N MET A 3 18.00 -3.52 -4.69
CA MET A 3 16.82 -4.22 -4.19
C MET A 3 16.72 -4.03 -2.69
N SER A 4 15.49 -4.01 -2.18
CA SER A 4 15.25 -4.06 -0.74
C SER A 4 15.94 -5.27 -0.13
N GLY A 5 16.35 -5.19 1.14
CA GLY A 5 16.88 -6.34 1.91
C GLY A 5 15.85 -7.44 2.19
N GLY A 6 14.83 -7.58 1.34
CA GLY A 6 13.81 -8.64 1.36
C GLY A 6 12.66 -8.44 2.34
N ARG A 7 12.68 -7.41 3.20
CA ARG A 7 11.65 -7.22 4.24
C ARG A 7 10.52 -6.28 3.83
N THR A 8 10.77 -5.40 2.87
CA THR A 8 9.79 -4.46 2.34
C THR A 8 9.87 -4.48 0.83
N ILE A 9 8.88 -5.03 0.15
CA ILE A 9 8.86 -5.10 -1.31
C ILE A 9 8.21 -3.80 -1.84
N PRO A 10 8.93 -2.98 -2.62
CA PRO A 10 8.34 -1.76 -3.16
C PRO A 10 7.36 -2.09 -4.28
N PHE A 11 6.17 -1.49 -4.21
CA PHE A 11 5.23 -1.41 -5.32
C PHE A 11 5.18 0.02 -5.84
N VAL A 12 5.24 0.19 -7.16
CA VAL A 12 5.10 1.48 -7.82
C VAL A 12 3.84 1.45 -8.67
N ARG A 13 2.89 2.33 -8.35
CA ARG A 13 1.81 2.67 -9.29
C ARG A 13 2.37 3.58 -10.37
N VAL A 14 2.50 3.05 -11.58
CA VAL A 14 2.99 3.83 -12.72
C VAL A 14 1.93 4.84 -13.18
N PRO A 15 2.30 5.96 -13.85
CA PRO A 15 1.34 6.98 -14.27
C PRO A 15 0.39 6.52 -15.39
N GLY A 16 0.71 5.44 -16.10
CA GLY A 16 -0.06 4.93 -17.24
C GLY A 16 0.64 3.74 -17.89
N HIS A 17 0.26 3.41 -19.13
CA HIS A 17 0.74 2.22 -19.86
C HIS A 17 2.00 2.49 -20.70
N ASP A 18 2.81 3.48 -20.31
CA ASP A 18 4.03 3.84 -21.04
C ASP A 18 5.15 2.82 -20.81
N HIS A 19 5.81 2.39 -21.89
CA HIS A 19 6.90 1.41 -21.85
C HIS A 19 8.08 1.90 -21.01
N ALA A 20 8.45 3.17 -21.12
CA ALA A 20 9.58 3.73 -20.38
C ALA A 20 9.25 3.82 -18.89
N ALA A 21 8.03 4.24 -18.51
CA ALA A 21 7.61 4.29 -17.11
C ALA A 21 7.62 2.90 -16.44
N ILE A 22 7.08 1.89 -17.14
CA ILE A 22 7.09 0.49 -16.68
C ILE A 22 8.52 -0.03 -16.53
N GLY A 23 9.35 0.14 -17.56
CA GLY A 23 10.75 -0.26 -17.54
C GLY A 23 11.52 0.42 -16.40
N TYR A 24 11.33 1.72 -16.20
CA TYR A 24 12.02 2.50 -15.16
C TYR A 24 11.67 2.02 -13.74
N ALA A 25 10.38 1.78 -13.46
CA ALA A 25 9.95 1.27 -12.17
C ALA A 25 10.51 -0.14 -11.90
N LEU A 26 10.46 -1.02 -12.90
CA LEU A 26 11.07 -2.35 -12.80
C LEU A 26 12.58 -2.25 -12.60
N ASP A 27 13.25 -1.31 -13.27
CA ASP A 27 14.69 -1.01 -13.18
C ASP A 27 15.13 -0.46 -11.84
N ALA A 28 14.24 0.21 -11.12
CA ALA A 28 14.42 0.58 -9.73
C ALA A 28 14.21 -0.59 -8.74
N GLY A 29 13.73 -1.75 -9.19
CA GLY A 29 13.48 -2.92 -8.34
C GLY A 29 12.07 -3.03 -7.77
N ALA A 30 11.10 -2.32 -8.35
CA ALA A 30 9.73 -2.36 -7.89
C ALA A 30 8.89 -3.44 -8.57
N SER A 31 7.90 -3.95 -7.83
CA SER A 31 6.68 -4.53 -8.41
C SER A 31 5.75 -3.42 -8.88
N LEU A 32 4.77 -3.74 -9.71
CA LEU A 32 3.97 -2.75 -10.42
C LEU A 32 2.51 -2.76 -9.98
N VAL A 33 1.91 -1.57 -9.94
CA VAL A 33 0.46 -1.36 -10.04
C VAL A 33 0.19 -0.60 -11.33
N ILE A 34 -0.54 -1.22 -12.26
CA ILE A 34 -0.85 -0.64 -13.57
C ILE A 34 -2.26 -0.04 -13.53
N PRO A 35 -2.43 1.30 -13.59
CA PRO A 35 -3.74 1.94 -13.54
C PRO A 35 -4.57 1.68 -14.80
N GLN A 36 -5.88 1.91 -14.73
CA GLN A 36 -6.80 2.04 -15.88
C GLN A 36 -6.66 0.94 -16.94
N VAL A 37 -6.63 -0.34 -16.54
CA VAL A 37 -6.68 -1.45 -17.50
C VAL A 37 -8.14 -1.78 -17.80
N GLU A 38 -8.58 -1.65 -19.05
CA GLU A 38 -9.98 -1.84 -19.43
C GLU A 38 -10.18 -2.93 -20.48
N THR A 39 -9.13 -3.25 -21.24
CA THR A 39 -9.20 -4.20 -22.37
C THR A 39 -8.12 -5.26 -22.29
N VAL A 40 -8.34 -6.36 -23.02
CA VAL A 40 -7.35 -7.44 -23.18
C VAL A 40 -6.10 -6.91 -23.88
N GLU A 41 -6.27 -6.05 -24.86
CA GLU A 41 -5.20 -5.49 -25.69
C GLU A 41 -4.26 -4.60 -24.87
N GLU A 42 -4.83 -3.76 -23.99
CA GLU A 42 -4.05 -2.97 -23.03
C GLU A 42 -3.29 -3.86 -22.07
N CYS A 43 -3.95 -4.87 -21.49
CA CYS A 43 -3.33 -5.79 -20.55
C CYS A 43 -2.15 -6.55 -21.18
N ARG A 44 -2.31 -7.08 -22.40
CA ARG A 44 -1.22 -7.75 -23.14
C ARG A 44 -0.05 -6.81 -23.40
N ARG A 45 -0.35 -5.55 -23.74
CA ARG A 45 0.65 -4.53 -24.04
C ARG A 45 1.45 -4.15 -22.78
N VAL A 46 0.81 -3.97 -21.63
CA VAL A 46 1.54 -3.66 -20.39
C VAL A 46 2.40 -4.85 -19.93
N LEU A 47 1.89 -6.08 -20.09
CA LEU A 47 2.66 -7.29 -19.78
C LEU A 47 3.87 -7.46 -20.70
N SER A 48 3.73 -7.21 -22.01
CA SER A 48 4.87 -7.26 -22.92
C SER A 48 5.95 -6.26 -22.51
N TYR A 49 5.57 -5.08 -22.03
CA TYR A 49 6.52 -4.05 -21.59
C TYR A 49 7.28 -4.45 -20.32
N ALA A 50 6.73 -5.37 -19.52
CA ALA A 50 7.32 -5.85 -18.28
C ALA A 50 8.22 -7.08 -18.44
N LYS A 51 8.04 -7.86 -19.52
CA LYS A 51 8.76 -9.12 -19.76
C LYS A 51 9.84 -8.98 -20.84
N PHE A 52 10.87 -9.81 -20.73
CA PHE A 52 11.92 -10.00 -21.72
C PHE A 52 11.67 -11.23 -22.58
N GLY A 53 12.03 -11.15 -23.87
CA GLY A 53 12.09 -12.29 -24.78
C GLY A 53 10.74 -12.71 -25.37
N THR A 54 10.79 -13.25 -26.58
CA THR A 54 9.60 -13.62 -27.36
C THR A 54 8.78 -14.76 -26.75
N ASN A 55 9.40 -15.60 -25.92
CA ASN A 55 8.70 -16.68 -25.20
C ASN A 55 7.61 -16.16 -24.25
N HIS A 56 7.72 -14.90 -23.82
CA HIS A 56 6.74 -14.20 -22.98
C HIS A 56 6.05 -13.05 -23.71
N ASN A 57 6.15 -13.01 -25.05
CA ASN A 57 5.77 -11.84 -25.85
C ASN A 57 6.39 -10.53 -25.32
N GLY A 58 7.58 -10.61 -24.72
CA GLY A 58 8.21 -9.52 -24.01
C GLY A 58 8.95 -8.55 -24.93
N THR A 59 8.82 -7.26 -24.64
CA THR A 59 9.49 -6.15 -25.32
C THR A 59 10.20 -5.22 -24.35
N ARG A 60 10.40 -5.61 -23.09
CA ARG A 60 11.13 -4.82 -22.10
C ARG A 60 12.55 -4.51 -22.58
N SER A 61 12.99 -3.27 -22.42
CA SER A 61 14.36 -2.85 -22.73
C SER A 61 15.33 -3.40 -21.68
N TYR A 62 16.44 -3.98 -22.12
CA TYR A 62 17.43 -4.60 -21.23
C TYR A 62 18.31 -3.52 -20.58
N PRO A 63 18.46 -3.47 -19.24
CA PRO A 63 19.21 -2.41 -18.57
C PRO A 63 20.70 -2.78 -18.33
N PRO A 64 21.64 -2.39 -19.21
CA PRO A 64 23.02 -2.89 -19.17
C PRO A 64 23.79 -2.51 -17.90
N PHE A 65 23.51 -1.32 -17.34
CA PHE A 65 24.23 -0.81 -16.16
C PHE A 65 23.59 -1.17 -14.83
N ARG A 66 22.35 -1.67 -14.85
CA ARG A 66 21.70 -2.20 -13.66
C ARG A 66 22.29 -3.57 -13.29
N LEU A 67 22.71 -4.33 -14.29
CA LEU A 67 23.02 -5.76 -14.20
C LEU A 67 24.43 -6.00 -14.74
N ILE A 68 25.44 -5.71 -13.91
CA ILE A 68 26.84 -5.90 -14.23
C ILE A 68 27.26 -7.27 -13.68
N PRO A 69 27.65 -8.23 -14.55
CA PRO A 69 28.05 -9.56 -14.12
C PRO A 69 29.18 -9.52 -13.09
N GLY A 70 29.05 -10.30 -12.01
CA GLY A 70 30.00 -10.36 -10.90
C GLY A 70 29.96 -9.15 -9.94
N LEU A 71 29.12 -8.15 -10.20
CA LEU A 71 29.01 -6.95 -9.36
C LEU A 71 27.61 -6.76 -8.78
N THR A 72 26.57 -6.88 -9.61
CA THR A 72 25.17 -6.62 -9.19
C THR A 72 24.23 -7.80 -9.39
N ASP A 73 24.76 -8.98 -9.72
CA ASP A 73 24.01 -10.20 -10.07
C ASP A 73 23.98 -11.29 -8.97
N GLY A 74 24.64 -11.07 -7.84
CA GLY A 74 24.82 -12.11 -6.81
C GLY A 74 23.56 -12.64 -6.09
N LEU A 75 22.36 -12.13 -6.39
CA LEU A 75 21.09 -12.63 -5.85
C LEU A 75 20.26 -13.46 -6.85
N TYR A 76 20.72 -13.58 -8.09
CA TYR A 76 20.00 -14.32 -9.13
C TYR A 76 20.51 -15.75 -9.22
N ASP A 77 19.69 -16.64 -9.77
CA ASP A 77 20.12 -17.99 -10.12
C ASP A 77 21.20 -17.91 -11.21
N PRO A 78 22.46 -18.30 -10.90
CA PRO A 78 23.56 -18.18 -11.84
C PRO A 78 23.45 -19.19 -12.99
N SER A 79 22.56 -20.19 -12.89
CA SER A 79 22.31 -21.16 -13.96
C SER A 79 21.40 -20.61 -15.07
N ARG A 80 20.76 -19.46 -14.83
CA ARG A 80 19.83 -18.82 -15.76
C ARG A 80 20.36 -17.47 -16.23
N PRO A 81 20.12 -17.06 -17.48
CA PRO A 81 20.34 -15.69 -17.90
C PRO A 81 19.60 -14.70 -17.00
N ILE A 82 20.20 -13.54 -16.75
CA ILE A 82 19.65 -12.57 -15.79
C ILE A 82 18.29 -12.00 -16.21
N HIS A 83 18.02 -11.87 -17.51
CA HIS A 83 16.71 -11.43 -18.00
C HIS A 83 15.60 -12.43 -17.67
N GLU A 84 15.90 -13.73 -17.66
CA GLU A 84 14.94 -14.74 -17.27
C GLU A 84 14.65 -14.68 -15.78
N ASN A 85 15.69 -14.50 -14.95
CA ASN A 85 15.51 -14.26 -13.52
C ASN A 85 14.58 -13.05 -13.28
N LEU A 86 14.78 -11.96 -14.03
CA LEU A 86 13.99 -10.74 -13.88
C LEU A 86 12.54 -10.88 -14.36
N ASN A 87 12.24 -11.82 -15.25
CA ASN A 87 10.87 -12.09 -15.67
C ASN A 87 10.02 -12.67 -14.52
N ASP A 88 10.65 -13.30 -13.54
CA ASP A 88 9.95 -14.01 -12.45
C ASP A 88 9.97 -13.25 -11.12
N GLN A 89 10.62 -12.08 -11.05
CA GLN A 89 10.86 -11.41 -9.77
C GLN A 89 9.83 -10.36 -9.36
N ALA A 90 9.30 -9.60 -10.32
CA ALA A 90 8.38 -8.51 -10.04
C ALA A 90 6.94 -8.97 -10.22
N ALA A 91 6.09 -8.71 -9.21
CA ALA A 91 4.67 -8.90 -9.33
C ALA A 91 4.05 -7.79 -10.20
N ILE A 92 3.09 -8.15 -11.04
CA ILE A 92 2.32 -7.23 -11.87
C ILE A 92 0.87 -7.25 -11.41
N MET A 93 0.47 -6.18 -10.74
CA MET A 93 -0.92 -5.96 -10.34
C MET A 93 -1.58 -5.00 -11.33
N ILE A 94 -2.71 -5.40 -11.91
CA ILE A 94 -3.53 -4.48 -12.71
C ILE A 94 -4.58 -3.83 -11.82
N GLN A 95 -4.92 -2.58 -12.11
CA GLN A 95 -5.98 -1.85 -11.45
C GLN A 95 -7.17 -1.71 -12.40
N ILE A 96 -8.28 -2.32 -12.01
CA ILE A 96 -9.58 -2.18 -12.64
C ILE A 96 -10.31 -1.07 -11.90
N GLU A 97 -10.68 -0.02 -12.60
CA GLU A 97 -11.27 1.16 -11.98
C GLU A 97 -12.33 1.84 -12.83
N THR A 98 -12.95 1.06 -13.72
CA THR A 98 -14.15 1.45 -14.47
C THR A 98 -15.12 0.28 -14.59
N LEU A 99 -16.40 0.58 -14.86
CA LEU A 99 -17.41 -0.46 -15.11
C LEU A 99 -17.01 -1.35 -16.31
N GLN A 100 -16.52 -0.73 -17.39
CA GLN A 100 -16.01 -1.45 -18.57
C GLN A 100 -14.89 -2.41 -18.20
N GLY A 101 -13.94 -1.97 -17.35
CA GLY A 101 -12.87 -2.85 -16.87
C GLY A 101 -13.41 -4.06 -16.10
N ILE A 102 -14.45 -3.89 -15.27
CA ILE A 102 -15.12 -5.01 -14.58
C ILE A 102 -15.81 -5.94 -15.59
N GLU A 103 -16.50 -5.39 -16.59
CA GLU A 103 -17.18 -6.17 -17.62
C GLU A 103 -16.24 -7.02 -18.46
N ASN A 104 -15.04 -6.49 -18.74
CA ASN A 104 -14.01 -7.17 -19.51
C ASN A 104 -13.06 -8.04 -18.67
N LEU A 105 -13.12 -7.98 -17.34
CA LEU A 105 -12.13 -8.59 -16.45
C LEU A 105 -11.97 -10.10 -16.68
N ASP A 106 -13.06 -10.82 -16.94
CA ASP A 106 -13.00 -12.26 -17.20
C ASP A 106 -12.19 -12.59 -18.46
N ALA A 107 -12.40 -11.80 -19.53
CA ALA A 107 -11.64 -11.93 -20.77
C ALA A 107 -10.18 -11.53 -20.58
N ILE A 108 -9.92 -10.45 -19.83
CA ILE A 108 -8.57 -9.99 -19.49
C ILE A 108 -7.80 -11.10 -18.78
N LEU A 109 -8.32 -11.66 -17.70
CA LEU A 109 -7.62 -12.69 -16.93
C LEU A 109 -7.48 -14.01 -17.69
N THR A 110 -8.43 -14.34 -18.57
CA THR A 110 -8.33 -15.50 -19.47
C THR A 110 -7.17 -15.33 -20.46
N ALA A 111 -7.04 -14.12 -21.02
CA ALA A 111 -6.07 -13.82 -22.06
C ALA A 111 -4.66 -13.49 -21.52
N CYS A 112 -4.56 -13.11 -20.25
CA CYS A 112 -3.36 -12.58 -19.61
C CYS A 112 -3.10 -13.31 -18.27
N PRO A 113 -2.74 -14.60 -18.31
CA PRO A 113 -2.51 -15.39 -17.09
C PRO A 113 -1.36 -14.86 -16.23
N GLU A 114 -0.42 -14.08 -16.80
CA GLU A 114 0.70 -13.46 -16.10
C GLU A 114 0.32 -12.28 -15.18
N VAL A 115 -0.94 -11.88 -15.12
CA VAL A 115 -1.42 -10.94 -14.10
C VAL A 115 -1.38 -11.61 -12.72
N ASP A 116 -0.61 -11.07 -11.77
CA ASP A 116 -0.42 -11.69 -10.46
C ASP A 116 -1.53 -11.34 -9.47
N ALA A 117 -2.08 -10.13 -9.58
CA ALA A 117 -3.13 -9.62 -8.69
C ALA A 117 -3.99 -8.56 -9.39
N VAL A 118 -5.17 -8.31 -8.85
CA VAL A 118 -6.09 -7.29 -9.36
C VAL A 118 -6.52 -6.33 -8.25
N TRP A 119 -6.39 -5.03 -8.47
CA TRP A 119 -6.87 -3.99 -7.58
C TRP A 119 -8.18 -3.39 -8.10
N LEU A 120 -9.20 -3.25 -7.25
CA LEU A 120 -10.40 -2.48 -7.59
C LEU A 120 -10.23 -1.02 -7.14
N GLY A 121 -10.05 -0.11 -8.10
CA GLY A 121 -10.03 1.33 -7.85
C GLY A 121 -11.44 1.85 -7.61
N THR A 122 -11.93 1.72 -6.38
CA THR A 122 -13.34 1.96 -6.03
C THR A 122 -13.81 3.39 -6.32
N LEU A 123 -12.96 4.39 -6.06
CA LEU A 123 -13.29 5.80 -6.28
C LEU A 123 -13.56 6.07 -7.77
N ASP A 124 -12.59 5.76 -8.64
CA ASP A 124 -12.70 6.00 -10.08
C ASP A 124 -13.77 5.10 -10.71
N CYS A 125 -13.94 3.86 -10.22
CA CYS A 125 -14.97 2.97 -10.73
C CYS A 125 -16.37 3.53 -10.47
N ARG A 126 -16.62 4.07 -9.27
CA ARG A 126 -17.90 4.72 -8.95
C ARG A 126 -18.12 5.96 -9.82
N VAL A 127 -17.09 6.77 -10.03
CA VAL A 127 -17.16 7.93 -10.92
C VAL A 127 -17.50 7.49 -12.35
N SER A 128 -16.90 6.41 -12.86
CA SER A 128 -17.22 5.85 -14.19
C SER A 128 -18.68 5.38 -14.33
N MET A 129 -19.31 5.04 -13.21
CA MET A 129 -20.72 4.62 -13.12
C MET A 129 -21.67 5.80 -12.89
N ASN A 130 -21.17 7.04 -12.89
CA ASN A 130 -21.91 8.25 -12.52
C ASN A 130 -22.43 8.25 -11.07
N LEU A 131 -21.74 7.56 -10.17
CA LEU A 131 -22.02 7.54 -8.73
C LEU A 131 -21.06 8.48 -7.99
N ALA A 132 -21.45 8.89 -6.78
CA ALA A 132 -20.57 9.63 -5.89
C ALA A 132 -19.34 8.78 -5.52
N GLY A 133 -18.14 9.34 -5.64
CA GLY A 133 -16.88 8.62 -5.38
C GLY A 133 -16.71 8.15 -3.93
N ASN A 134 -17.45 8.73 -2.97
CA ASN A 134 -17.49 8.34 -1.55
C ASN A 134 -16.11 8.10 -0.92
N SER A 135 -15.10 8.88 -1.32
CA SER A 135 -13.71 8.72 -0.87
C SER A 135 -13.15 7.30 -1.04
N GLY A 136 -13.67 6.52 -2.01
CA GLY A 136 -13.30 5.13 -2.24
C GLY A 136 -13.92 4.11 -1.28
N MET A 137 -14.81 4.51 -0.37
CA MET A 137 -15.42 3.63 0.64
C MET A 137 -16.58 2.76 0.11
N GLY A 138 -16.90 2.85 -1.20
CA GLY A 138 -18.05 2.15 -1.78
C GLY A 138 -19.38 2.87 -1.52
N GLY A 139 -20.49 2.15 -1.59
CA GLY A 139 -21.83 2.67 -1.34
C GLY A 139 -22.92 1.58 -1.41
N PRO A 140 -24.17 1.91 -1.08
CA PRO A 140 -25.26 0.92 -1.01
C PRO A 140 -26.02 0.75 -2.35
N GLU A 141 -25.62 1.45 -3.41
CA GLU A 141 -26.36 1.48 -4.67
C GLU A 141 -26.36 0.08 -5.33
N PRO A 142 -27.53 -0.45 -5.77
CA PRO A 142 -27.62 -1.80 -6.32
C PRO A 142 -26.67 -2.05 -7.49
N GLU A 143 -26.48 -1.07 -8.36
CA GLU A 143 -25.55 -1.13 -9.48
C GLU A 143 -24.09 -1.28 -9.03
N TRP A 144 -23.70 -0.60 -7.95
CA TRP A 144 -22.36 -0.70 -7.37
C TRP A 144 -22.15 -2.06 -6.70
N LEU A 145 -23.12 -2.51 -5.90
CA LEU A 145 -23.05 -3.80 -5.22
C LEU A 145 -22.95 -4.95 -6.24
N GLY A 146 -23.74 -4.91 -7.32
CA GLY A 146 -23.65 -5.88 -8.41
C GLY A 146 -22.31 -5.85 -9.15
N ALA A 147 -21.70 -4.67 -9.34
CA ALA A 147 -20.38 -4.56 -9.94
C ALA A 147 -19.27 -5.16 -9.05
N VAL A 148 -19.32 -4.91 -7.74
CA VAL A 148 -18.37 -5.47 -6.76
C VAL A 148 -18.54 -6.99 -6.63
N GLU A 149 -19.78 -7.48 -6.63
CA GLU A 149 -20.07 -8.92 -6.61
C GLU A 149 -19.48 -9.61 -7.86
N LYS A 150 -19.79 -9.09 -9.04
CA LYS A 150 -19.23 -9.59 -10.32
C LYS A 150 -17.70 -9.59 -10.31
N PHE A 151 -17.08 -8.50 -9.85
CA PHE A 151 -15.62 -8.42 -9.71
C PHE A 151 -15.08 -9.56 -8.81
N GLY A 152 -15.69 -9.76 -7.63
CA GLY A 152 -15.30 -10.81 -6.70
C GLY A 152 -15.47 -12.23 -7.25
N GLU A 153 -16.56 -12.50 -7.96
CA GLU A 153 -16.81 -13.79 -8.62
C GLU A 153 -15.76 -14.10 -9.69
N ILE A 154 -15.39 -13.11 -10.51
CA ILE A 154 -14.36 -13.27 -11.54
C ILE A 154 -12.99 -13.55 -10.91
N LEU A 155 -12.59 -12.82 -9.87
CA LEU A 155 -11.32 -13.08 -9.17
C LEU A 155 -11.29 -14.49 -8.57
N LYS A 156 -12.40 -14.94 -7.99
CA LYS A 156 -12.53 -16.29 -7.45
C LYS A 156 -12.41 -17.35 -8.56
N LYS A 157 -13.08 -17.15 -9.71
CA LYS A 157 -13.02 -18.05 -10.88
C LYS A 157 -11.59 -18.24 -11.38
N HIS A 158 -10.81 -17.15 -11.45
CA HIS A 158 -9.43 -17.16 -11.95
C HIS A 158 -8.37 -17.45 -10.87
N ASN A 159 -8.79 -17.64 -9.62
CA ASN A 159 -7.91 -17.79 -8.46
C ASN A 159 -6.87 -16.66 -8.37
N LYS A 160 -7.30 -15.41 -8.59
CA LYS A 160 -6.43 -14.23 -8.52
C LYS A 160 -6.67 -13.48 -7.21
N PRO A 161 -5.62 -13.18 -6.43
CA PRO A 161 -5.78 -12.38 -5.23
C PRO A 161 -6.11 -10.94 -5.57
N ARG A 162 -6.80 -10.25 -4.65
CA ARG A 162 -7.07 -8.82 -4.79
C ARG A 162 -6.08 -7.94 -4.03
N GLY A 163 -5.85 -6.75 -4.58
CA GLY A 163 -5.32 -5.61 -3.84
C GLY A 163 -6.44 -4.78 -3.23
N GLY A 164 -6.16 -4.02 -2.18
CA GLY A 164 -7.14 -3.09 -1.63
C GLY A 164 -6.66 -2.31 -0.43
N PHE A 165 -7.55 -1.46 0.08
CA PHE A 165 -7.34 -0.71 1.31
C PHE A 165 -7.90 -1.47 2.52
N GLY A 166 -7.18 -1.39 3.64
CA GLY A 166 -7.60 -1.85 4.95
C GLY A 166 -7.43 -0.71 5.94
N LEU A 167 -8.24 0.34 5.78
CA LEU A 167 -8.19 1.54 6.60
C LEU A 167 -9.27 1.50 7.69
N GLY A 168 -9.08 2.26 8.77
CA GLY A 168 -10.03 2.38 9.86
C GLY A 168 -9.76 1.44 11.04
N PRO A 169 -10.73 1.25 11.96
CA PRO A 169 -10.57 0.39 13.13
C PRO A 169 -10.37 -1.09 12.75
N PRO A 170 -9.84 -1.93 13.68
CA PRO A 170 -9.50 -3.32 13.41
C PRO A 170 -10.59 -4.17 12.74
N GLU A 171 -11.85 -3.98 13.10
CA GLU A 171 -12.96 -4.73 12.50
C GLU A 171 -13.17 -4.36 11.03
N MET A 172 -13.10 -3.07 10.70
CA MET A 172 -13.18 -2.57 9.32
C MET A 172 -11.99 -3.05 8.49
N MET A 173 -10.77 -3.05 9.06
CA MET A 173 -9.58 -3.59 8.41
C MET A 173 -9.71 -5.08 8.10
N LYS A 174 -10.25 -5.87 9.03
CA LYS A 174 -10.47 -7.31 8.85
C LYS A 174 -11.47 -7.58 7.72
N GLN A 175 -12.60 -6.87 7.71
CA GLN A 175 -13.62 -7.01 6.67
C GLN A 175 -13.06 -6.64 5.29
N SER A 176 -12.41 -5.47 5.19
CA SER A 176 -11.86 -4.94 3.94
C SER A 176 -10.61 -5.68 3.44
N GLY A 177 -9.89 -6.39 4.29
CA GLY A 177 -8.74 -7.22 3.92
C GLY A 177 -9.08 -8.65 3.49
N THR A 178 -10.33 -9.10 3.64
CA THR A 178 -10.71 -10.49 3.33
C THR A 178 -10.54 -10.79 1.83
N GLY A 179 -9.74 -11.82 1.50
CA GLY A 179 -9.43 -12.19 0.11
C GLY A 179 -8.33 -11.34 -0.55
N CYS A 180 -7.75 -10.38 0.16
CA CYS A 180 -6.59 -9.64 -0.32
C CYS A 180 -5.28 -10.41 -0.08
N ALA A 181 -4.37 -10.37 -1.05
CA ALA A 181 -2.95 -10.71 -0.80
C ALA A 181 -2.08 -9.48 -0.57
N PHE A 182 -2.60 -8.29 -0.90
CA PHE A 182 -1.93 -7.02 -0.70
C PHE A 182 -2.94 -6.02 -0.13
N VAL A 183 -2.67 -5.49 1.07
CA VAL A 183 -3.57 -4.55 1.76
C VAL A 183 -2.79 -3.31 2.18
N THR A 184 -3.22 -2.15 1.70
CA THR A 184 -2.73 -0.86 2.17
C THR A 184 -3.45 -0.48 3.46
N VAL A 185 -2.74 -0.53 4.58
CA VAL A 185 -3.29 -0.27 5.93
C VAL A 185 -3.04 1.14 6.46
N ALA A 186 -2.18 1.91 5.77
CA ALA A 186 -1.89 3.29 6.11
C ALA A 186 -1.46 4.07 4.85
N ALA A 187 -1.66 5.38 4.88
CA ALA A 187 -1.06 6.33 3.95
C ALA A 187 -0.36 7.41 4.76
N ASP A 188 0.88 7.73 4.40
CA ASP A 188 1.71 8.73 5.06
C ASP A 188 1.04 10.10 5.13
N VAL A 189 0.43 10.56 4.03
CA VAL A 189 -0.32 11.82 3.96
C VAL A 189 -1.45 11.85 4.97
N LEU A 190 -2.21 10.76 5.14
CA LEU A 190 -3.31 10.71 6.11
C LEU A 190 -2.79 10.76 7.55
N GLN A 191 -1.67 10.08 7.84
CA GLN A 191 -1.07 10.09 9.17
C GLN A 191 -0.46 11.45 9.51
N LEU A 192 0.19 12.10 8.54
CA LEU A 192 0.74 13.44 8.69
C LEU A 192 -0.37 14.49 8.91
N LEU A 193 -1.51 14.36 8.23
CA LEU A 193 -2.67 15.22 8.47
C LEU A 193 -3.20 15.05 9.90
N GLY A 194 -3.27 13.82 10.41
CA GLY A 194 -3.70 13.54 11.79
C GLY A 194 -2.81 14.20 12.86
N LEU A 195 -1.52 14.41 12.58
CA LEU A 195 -0.64 15.18 13.48
C LEU A 195 -1.07 16.66 13.59
N GLY A 196 -1.65 17.22 12.52
CA GLY A 196 -2.20 18.58 12.53
C GLY A 196 -3.38 18.72 13.50
N GLU A 197 -4.28 17.73 13.53
CA GLU A 197 -5.41 17.70 14.47
C GLU A 197 -4.93 17.63 15.93
N ALA A 198 -3.92 16.80 16.20
CA ALA A 198 -3.32 16.71 17.53
C ALA A 198 -2.74 18.06 18.00
N LEU A 199 -2.14 18.84 17.10
CA LEU A 199 -1.64 20.19 17.41
C LEU A 199 -2.77 21.19 17.68
N CYS A 200 -3.89 21.10 16.95
CA CYS A 200 -5.07 21.92 17.22
C CYS A 200 -5.66 21.61 18.59
N GLN A 201 -5.86 20.33 18.92
CA GLN A 201 -6.35 19.89 20.23
C GLN A 201 -5.41 20.34 21.35
N ALA A 202 -4.09 20.24 21.15
CA ALA A 202 -3.12 20.71 22.14
C ALA A 202 -3.27 22.21 22.43
N ARG A 203 -3.57 23.05 21.43
CA ARG A 203 -3.79 24.50 21.64
C ARG A 203 -5.09 24.81 22.39
N GLU A 204 -6.11 23.97 22.22
CA GLU A 204 -7.37 24.10 22.95
C GLU A 204 -7.22 23.68 24.42
N VAL A 205 -6.50 22.58 24.67
CA VAL A 205 -6.27 22.02 26.01
C VAL A 205 -5.22 22.81 26.79
N PHE A 206 -4.18 23.31 26.11
CA PHE A 206 -3.09 24.09 26.71
C PHE A 206 -3.15 25.54 26.23
N PRO A 207 -4.00 26.39 26.84
CA PRO A 207 -4.06 27.79 26.47
C PRO A 207 -2.72 28.50 26.72
N PRO A 208 -2.43 29.60 26.01
CA PRO A 208 -1.19 30.35 26.20
C PRO A 208 -1.05 30.84 27.65
N LEU A 209 0.12 30.60 28.26
CA LEU A 209 0.46 31.21 29.53
C LEU A 209 0.68 32.72 29.33
N LYS A 210 -0.08 33.54 30.04
CA LYS A 210 0.11 34.99 30.04
C LYS A 210 1.19 35.36 31.05
N MET A 211 2.20 36.09 30.61
CA MET A 211 3.23 36.60 31.53
C MET A 211 2.61 37.57 32.54
N GLY A 212 2.90 37.33 33.82
CA GLY A 212 2.36 38.11 34.94
C GLY A 212 1.12 37.52 35.61
N GLU A 213 0.52 36.47 35.04
CA GLU A 213 -0.54 35.69 35.72
C GLU A 213 0.08 34.56 36.58
N ALA A 214 -0.61 34.18 37.66
CA ALA A 214 -0.19 33.06 38.49
C ALA A 214 -0.22 31.76 37.68
N LEU A 215 0.88 30.99 37.73
CA LEU A 215 0.94 29.71 37.05
C LEU A 215 -0.09 28.74 37.65
N PRO A 216 -0.76 27.90 36.82
CA PRO A 216 -1.63 26.87 37.33
C PRO A 216 -0.84 25.87 38.20
N ASP A 217 -1.48 25.36 39.25
CA ASP A 217 -0.87 24.35 40.12
C ASP A 217 -0.49 23.11 39.30
N ILE A 218 0.77 22.70 39.41
CA ILE A 218 1.25 21.45 38.84
C ILE A 218 0.65 20.32 39.69
N GLN A 219 -0.50 19.78 39.29
CA GLN A 219 -1.06 18.60 39.94
C GLN A 219 -0.06 17.43 39.83
N GLY A 220 0.57 17.09 40.96
CA GLY A 220 1.50 15.96 41.06
C GLY A 220 2.80 16.26 41.81
N THR A 221 3.19 17.52 41.99
CA THR A 221 4.36 17.87 42.82
C THR A 221 3.91 18.17 44.25
N LYS A 222 3.54 17.13 45.00
CA LYS A 222 3.77 17.22 46.45
C LYS A 222 5.26 17.49 46.60
N ARG A 223 5.63 18.72 47.00
CA ARG A 223 6.98 19.01 47.48
C ARG A 223 7.29 17.94 48.51
N VAL A 224 8.25 17.08 48.21
CA VAL A 224 8.87 16.25 49.25
C VAL A 224 9.50 17.28 50.18
N GLU A 225 8.85 17.55 51.31
CA GLU A 225 9.46 18.34 52.38
C GLU A 225 10.79 17.67 52.71
N GLU A 226 11.86 18.46 52.77
CA GLU A 226 13.20 18.01 53.14
C GLU A 226 13.17 17.48 54.60
N GLY A 227 12.77 16.22 54.74
CA GLY A 227 12.93 15.45 55.96
C GLY A 227 14.43 15.25 56.18
N LYS A 228 14.95 15.82 57.27
CA LYS A 228 16.34 15.67 57.73
C LYS A 228 16.81 14.23 57.54
N VAL A 229 17.87 14.07 56.75
CA VAL A 229 18.55 12.79 56.55
C VAL A 229 19.21 12.39 57.88
N ALA A 230 18.65 11.37 58.53
CA ALA A 230 19.33 10.60 59.54
C ALA A 230 19.49 9.16 59.02
N ASN A 231 20.74 8.81 58.70
CA ASN A 231 21.31 7.47 58.57
C ASN A 231 20.52 6.36 57.87
N GLY A 232 21.07 5.88 56.74
CA GLY A 232 21.06 4.47 56.38
C GLY A 232 20.03 4.04 55.33
N GLU A 233 20.54 3.65 54.16
CA GLU A 233 19.92 2.79 53.14
C GLU A 233 18.58 3.25 52.51
N GLN A 234 18.65 3.87 51.33
CA GLN A 234 17.49 3.98 50.44
C GLN A 234 17.29 2.68 49.64
N LYS A 235 16.29 1.89 50.03
CA LYS A 235 15.59 0.96 49.11
C LYS A 235 14.51 1.73 48.37
N ILE A 236 14.60 1.79 47.05
CA ILE A 236 13.52 2.27 46.19
C ILE A 236 12.46 1.15 46.14
N VAL A 237 11.33 1.34 46.81
CA VAL A 237 10.13 0.51 46.63
C VAL A 237 9.18 1.29 45.73
N VAL A 238 9.01 0.80 44.49
CA VAL A 238 7.98 1.29 43.58
C VAL A 238 6.70 0.52 43.88
N ASN A 239 5.79 1.12 44.64
CA ASN A 239 4.43 0.61 44.77
C ASN A 239 3.57 1.22 43.66
N GLY A 240 3.15 0.36 42.73
CA GLY A 240 2.23 0.72 41.66
C GLY A 240 0.82 1.04 42.18
N ALA A 241 0.17 1.97 41.50
CA ALA A 241 -1.27 2.19 41.59
C ALA A 241 -1.88 1.77 40.25
N GLY A 242 -2.72 0.73 40.28
CA GLY A 242 -3.67 0.44 39.21
C GLY A 242 -4.85 1.43 39.25
N PRO A 243 -5.70 1.46 38.22
CA PRO A 243 -6.84 2.37 38.17
C PRO A 243 -8.06 1.77 38.87
N GLU A 244 -8.80 2.62 39.59
CA GLU A 244 -10.24 2.45 39.87
C GLU A 244 -11.07 2.85 38.63
#